data_AF-A0A3N5PJV4-F1
#
_entry.id   AF-A0A3N5PJV4-F1
#
_cell.length_a   1.000
_cell.length_b   1.000
_cell.length_c   1.000
_cell.angle_alpha   90.00
_cell.angle_beta   90.00
_cell.angle_gamma   90.00
#
_symmetry.space_group_name_H-M   'P 1'
#
loop_
_entity.id
_entity.type
_entity.pdbx_description
1 polymer ?
#
loop_
_entity_poly.entity_id
_entity_poly.type
_entity_poly.pdbx_seq_one_letter_code
_entity_poly.pdbx_strand_id
1 'polypeptide(L)'
;MDESEEPIRGATTWQREVGIAAGLLAFGLVALPFAVYVVGQRVLGEYGEGAGALALAESIWLDLLSLRLPVWILVLSPYLTIQLARGVRRIWRRRL
;
A
#
# COMPACT_ATOMS: atom_id res chain seq x y z
N MET A 1 -7.19 -49.82 1.76
CA MET A 1 -7.39 -48.82 0.68
C MET A 1 -8.03 -47.65 1.38
N ASP A 2 -7.20 -46.71 1.81
CA ASP A 2 -7.65 -45.47 2.43
C ASP A 2 -6.91 -44.35 1.70
N GLU A 3 -7.69 -43.60 0.93
CA GLU A 3 -7.27 -42.59 -0.01
C GLU A 3 -7.00 -41.29 0.74
N SER A 4 -5.75 -40.82 0.63
CA SER A 4 -5.41 -39.41 0.39
C SER A 4 -6.24 -38.35 1.13
N GLU A 5 -5.88 -38.08 2.39
CA GLU A 5 -6.00 -36.72 2.92
C GLU A 5 -4.62 -36.05 2.84
N GLU A 6 -4.24 -35.61 1.64
CA GLU A 6 -3.15 -34.63 1.51
C GLU A 6 -3.58 -33.34 2.23
N PRO A 7 -2.89 -32.90 3.29
CA PRO A 7 -3.25 -31.67 3.95
C PRO A 7 -3.04 -30.51 2.97
N ILE A 8 -4.07 -29.72 2.73
CA ILE A 8 -4.04 -28.50 1.90
C ILE A 8 -3.09 -27.49 2.55
N ARG A 9 -1.78 -27.65 2.31
CA ARG A 9 -0.71 -26.76 2.82
C ARG A 9 -0.66 -25.41 2.08
N GLY A 10 -1.51 -25.22 1.06
CA GLY A 10 -1.54 -24.00 0.23
C GLY A 10 -2.41 -22.85 0.77
N ALA A 11 -3.48 -23.15 1.52
CA ALA A 11 -4.49 -22.15 1.87
C ALA A 11 -3.97 -21.07 2.85
N THR A 12 -3.13 -21.47 3.81
CA THR A 12 -2.62 -20.57 4.86
C THR A 12 -1.63 -19.52 4.32
N THR A 13 -0.85 -19.88 3.30
CA THR A 13 0.12 -18.97 2.69
C THR A 13 -0.60 -17.91 1.87
N TRP A 14 -1.61 -18.29 1.08
CA TRP A 14 -2.39 -17.35 0.28
C TRP A 14 -3.21 -16.38 1.14
N GLN A 15 -3.91 -16.88 2.17
CA GLN A 15 -4.66 -16.03 3.09
C GLN A 15 -3.77 -15.01 3.80
N ARG A 16 -2.57 -15.43 4.22
CA ARG A 16 -1.58 -14.53 4.83
C ARG A 16 -1.08 -13.48 3.84
N GLU A 17 -0.83 -13.85 2.59
CA GLU A 17 -0.41 -12.90 1.56
C GLU A 17 -1.49 -11.87 1.24
N VAL A 18 -2.76 -12.30 1.15
CA VAL A 18 -3.91 -11.39 0.99
C VAL A 18 -4.03 -10.45 2.19
N GLY A 19 -3.87 -10.96 3.43
CA GLY A 19 -3.88 -10.13 4.63
C GLY A 19 -2.77 -9.07 4.64
N ILE A 20 -1.56 -9.44 4.23
CA ILE A 20 -0.44 -8.49 4.10
C ILE A 20 -0.72 -7.45 3.00
N ALA A 21 -1.23 -7.88 1.84
CA ALA A 21 -1.57 -6.98 0.75
C ALA A 21 -2.66 -5.99 1.17
N ALA A 22 -3.74 -6.47 1.79
CA ALA A 22 -4.82 -5.65 2.31
C ALA A 22 -4.32 -4.66 3.38
N GLY A 23 -3.46 -5.11 4.30
CA GLY A 23 -2.83 -4.25 5.31
C GLY A 23 -1.97 -3.14 4.70
N LEU A 24 -1.18 -3.45 3.67
CA LEU A 24 -0.37 -2.46 2.96
C LEU A 24 -1.21 -1.46 2.17
N LEU A 25 -2.31 -1.91 1.56
CA LEU A 25 -3.24 -1.04 0.86
C LEU A 25 -3.98 -0.12 1.84
N ALA A 26 -4.46 -0.66 2.97
CA ALA A 26 -5.08 0.13 4.02
C ALA A 26 -4.11 1.16 4.60
N PHE A 27 -2.84 0.77 4.80
CA PHE A 27 -1.78 1.69 5.21
C PHE A 27 -1.56 2.80 4.17
N GLY A 28 -1.47 2.44 2.89
CA GLY A 28 -1.35 3.38 1.78
C GLY A 28 -2.51 4.36 1.67
N LEU A 29 -3.73 3.92 1.96
CA LEU A 29 -4.94 4.74 1.89
C LEU A 29 -5.15 5.64 3.10
N VAL A 30 -4.75 5.21 4.30
CA VAL A 30 -5.07 5.90 5.55
C VAL A 30 -3.86 6.59 6.16
N ALA A 31 -2.77 5.84 6.36
CA ALA A 31 -1.59 6.37 7.04
C ALA A 31 -0.81 7.32 6.13
N LEU A 32 -0.78 7.05 4.83
CA LEU A 32 0.04 7.80 3.87
C LEU A 32 -0.47 9.23 3.64
N PRO A 33 -1.77 9.49 3.41
CA PRO A 33 -2.29 10.87 3.32
C PRO A 33 -2.05 11.67 4.60
N PHE A 34 -2.22 11.04 5.77
CA PHE A 34 -1.94 11.68 7.05
C PHE A 34 -0.45 12.01 7.23
N ALA A 35 0.43 11.07 6.87
CA ALA A 35 1.88 11.30 6.93
C ALA A 35 2.32 12.42 5.98
N VAL A 36 1.77 12.49 4.76
CA VAL A 36 2.04 13.57 3.80
C VAL A 36 1.63 14.93 4.37
N TYR A 37 0.46 15.02 5.00
CA TYR A 37 0.04 16.25 5.68
C TYR A 37 1.02 16.65 6.78
N VAL A 38 1.28 15.75 7.74
CA VAL A 38 2.12 16.06 8.90
C VAL A 38 3.54 16.43 8.48
N VAL A 39 4.12 15.70 7.52
CA VAL A 39 5.48 15.95 7.05
C VAL A 39 5.54 17.26 6.29
N GLY A 40 4.68 17.52 5.31
CA GLY A 40 4.80 18.79 4.59
C GLY A 40 4.33 20.00 5.38
N GLN A 41 3.44 19.87 6.36
CA GLN A 41 3.15 20.97 7.30
C GLN A 41 4.42 21.36 8.07
N ARG A 42 5.25 20.38 8.44
CA ARG A 42 6.49 20.61 9.18
C ARG A 42 7.67 21.03 8.29
N VAL A 43 7.73 20.53 7.06
CA VAL A 43 8.87 20.72 6.15
C VAL A 43 8.66 21.89 5.19
N LEU A 44 7.44 22.07 4.70
CA LEU A 44 7.06 23.06 3.69
C LEU A 44 6.30 24.26 4.28
N GLY A 45 5.78 24.13 5.51
CA GLY A 45 4.96 25.15 6.16
C GLY A 45 3.47 24.94 5.89
N GLU A 46 2.66 25.97 6.13
CA GLU A 46 1.21 25.89 5.88
C GLU A 46 0.90 25.64 4.40
N TYR A 47 0.10 24.60 4.12
CA TYR A 47 -0.35 24.24 2.78
C TYR A 47 -1.34 25.24 2.15
N GLY A 48 -1.52 26.41 2.75
CA GLY A 48 -2.47 27.47 2.38
C GLY A 48 -3.14 28.06 3.62
N GLU A 49 -3.58 29.32 3.55
CA GLU A 49 -4.27 29.98 4.68
C GLU A 49 -5.50 29.16 5.12
N GLY A 50 -5.47 28.61 6.33
CA GLY A 50 -6.59 27.89 6.94
C GLY A 50 -6.84 26.47 6.42
N ALA A 51 -6.00 25.92 5.56
CA ALA A 51 -6.14 24.55 5.07
C ALA A 51 -5.69 23.52 6.12
N GLY A 52 -6.64 22.99 6.89
CA GLY A 52 -6.40 21.96 7.90
C GLY A 52 -6.12 20.56 7.33
N ALA A 53 -5.69 19.63 8.19
CA ALA A 53 -5.38 18.24 7.86
C ALA A 53 -6.50 17.53 7.07
N LEU A 54 -7.74 17.83 7.43
CA LEU A 54 -8.91 17.22 6.83
C LEU A 54 -9.12 17.67 5.38
N ALA A 55 -8.83 18.94 5.06
CA ALA A 55 -8.97 19.47 3.70
C ALA A 55 -7.95 18.86 2.73
N LEU A 56 -6.71 18.62 3.19
CA LEU A 56 -5.70 17.91 2.39
C LEU A 56 -6.04 16.42 2.25
N ALA A 57 -6.51 15.78 3.31
CA ALA A 57 -6.94 14.39 3.23
C ALA A 57 -8.12 14.24 2.25
N GLU A 58 -9.13 15.11 2.34
CA GLU A 58 -10.28 15.13 1.45
C GLU A 58 -9.87 15.34 -0.01
N SER A 59 -8.95 16.28 -0.30
CA SER A 59 -8.47 16.50 -1.67
C SER A 59 -7.73 15.27 -2.23
N ILE A 60 -6.92 14.59 -1.42
CA ILE A 60 -6.27 13.33 -1.81
C ILE A 60 -7.30 12.24 -2.11
N TRP A 61 -8.36 12.12 -1.28
CA TRP A 61 -9.44 11.15 -1.52
C TRP A 61 -10.25 11.46 -2.78
N LEU A 62 -10.58 12.73 -3.04
CA LEU A 62 -11.27 13.18 -4.26
C LEU A 62 -10.40 12.97 -5.50
N ASP A 63 -9.10 13.23 -5.40
CA ASP A 63 -8.13 12.99 -6.48
C ASP A 63 -7.97 11.49 -6.78
N LEU A 64 -8.05 10.64 -5.74
CA LEU A 64 -8.05 9.19 -5.90
C LEU A 64 -9.33 8.71 -6.62
N LEU A 65 -10.50 9.21 -6.20
CA LEU A 65 -11.79 8.90 -6.82
C LEU A 65 -11.90 9.40 -8.26
N SER A 66 -11.23 10.51 -8.58
CA SER A 66 -11.13 11.04 -9.96
C SER A 66 -10.09 10.33 -10.82
N LEU A 67 -9.58 9.17 -10.37
CA LEU A 67 -8.65 8.31 -11.12
C LEU A 67 -7.35 9.03 -11.53
N ARG A 68 -6.91 10.02 -10.74
CA ARG A 68 -5.65 10.72 -11.03
C ARG A 68 -4.46 9.81 -10.76
N LEU A 69 -3.75 9.46 -11.82
CA LEU A 69 -2.58 8.55 -11.79
C LEU A 69 -1.57 8.85 -10.66
N PRO A 70 -1.17 10.11 -10.41
CA PRO A 70 -0.16 10.42 -9.38
C PRO A 70 -0.57 9.98 -7.97
N VAL A 71 -1.85 10.14 -7.61
CA VAL A 71 -2.35 9.80 -6.28
C VAL A 71 -2.47 8.28 -6.12
N TRP A 72 -2.87 7.59 -7.18
CA TRP A 72 -2.84 6.12 -7.21
C TRP A 72 -1.42 5.57 -7.05
N ILE A 73 -0.43 6.15 -7.72
CA ILE A 73 0.98 5.76 -7.55
C ILE A 73 1.43 5.95 -6.09
N LEU A 74 1.08 7.09 -5.49
CA LEU A 74 1.44 7.40 -4.10
C LEU A 74 0.84 6.37 -3.12
N VAL A 75 -0.47 6.13 -3.21
CA VAL A 75 -1.20 5.20 -2.34
C VAL A 75 -0.74 3.75 -2.54
N LEU A 76 -0.49 3.34 -3.79
CA LEU A 76 -0.06 1.97 -4.11
C LEU A 76 1.44 1.74 -3.88
N SER A 77 2.24 2.80 -3.72
CA SER A 77 3.70 2.71 -3.60
C SER A 77 4.17 1.70 -2.55
N PRO A 78 3.60 1.59 -1.33
CA PRO A 78 4.10 0.64 -0.34
C PRO A 78 3.93 -0.81 -0.80
N TYR A 79 2.79 -1.11 -1.41
CA TYR A 79 2.51 -2.42 -1.96
C TYR A 79 3.42 -2.73 -3.17
N LEU A 80 3.54 -1.79 -4.11
CA LEU A 80 4.39 -1.90 -5.28
C LEU A 80 5.86 -2.12 -4.89
N THR A 81 6.40 -1.37 -3.92
CA THR A 81 7.78 -1.52 -3.45
C THR A 81 8.04 -2.92 -2.90
N ILE A 82 7.12 -3.46 -2.10
CA ILE A 82 7.27 -4.81 -1.55
C ILE A 82 7.17 -5.88 -2.65
N GLN A 83 6.26 -5.70 -3.61
CA GLN A 83 6.14 -6.63 -4.74
C GLN A 83 7.36 -6.60 -5.65
N LEU A 84 7.93 -5.41 -5.89
CA LEU A 84 9.18 -5.27 -6.63
C LEU A 84 10.32 -5.99 -5.91
N ALA A 85 10.48 -5.75 -4.60
CA ALA A 85 11.52 -6.40 -3.79
C ALA A 85 11.39 -7.93 -3.80
N ARG A 86 10.15 -8.45 -3.71
CA ARG A 86 9.86 -9.88 -3.83
C ARG A 86 10.22 -10.42 -5.21
N GLY A 87 9.88 -9.70 -6.28
CA GLY A 87 10.22 -10.05 -7.66
C GLY A 87 11.73 -10.13 -7.88
N VAL A 88 12.47 -9.08 -7.49
CA VAL A 88 13.93 -9.03 -7.57
C VAL A 88 14.56 -10.19 -6.80
N ARG A 89 14.13 -10.43 -5.55
CA ARG A 89 14.64 -11.54 -4.73
C ARG A 89 14.34 -12.91 -5.34
N ARG A 90 13.21 -13.08 -6.04
CA ARG A 90 12.87 -14.33 -6.73
C ARG A 90 13.74 -14.55 -7.97
N ILE A 91 14.01 -13.50 -8.74
CA ILE A 91 14.91 -13.56 -9.90
C ILE A 91 16.33 -13.89 -9.46
N TRP A 92 16.84 -13.23 -8.42
CA TRP A 92 18.16 -13.50 -7.87
C TRP A 92 18.31 -14.94 -7.38
N ARG A 93 17.32 -15.47 -6.63
CA ARG A 93 17.33 -16.87 -6.17
C ARG A 93 17.18 -17.91 -7.28
N ARG A 94 16.78 -17.51 -8.49
CA ARG A 94 16.70 -18.41 -9.66
C ARG A 94 17.95 -18.35 -10.54
N ARG A 95 18.78 -17.32 -10.38
CA ARG A 95 20.04 -17.13 -11.13
C ARG A 95 21.29 -17.63 -10.40
N LEU A 96 21.23 -17.74 -9.07
CA LEU A 96 22.21 -18.46 -8.22
C LEU A 96 21.85 -19.94 -8.16
#